data_AF-A0AAW5WQ56-F1
#
_entry.id   AF-A0AAW5WQ56-F1
#
_cell.length_a   1.000
_cell.length_b   1.000
_cell.length_c   1.000
_cell.angle_alpha   90.00
_cell.angle_beta   90.00
_cell.angle_gamma   90.00
#
_symmetry.space_group_name_H-M   'P 1'
#
loop_
_entity.id
_entity.type
_entity.pdbx_description
1 polymer ?
#
loop_
_entity_poly.entity_id
_entity_poly.type
_entity_poly.pdbx_seq_one_letter_code
_entity_poly.pdbx_strand_id
1 'polypeptide(L)'
;MMKILAFVGTNADFSYNRLLLRFMKKHFKQMADIEIYEVGKLPPFSVDTPLSEQTEIWKLKQKVKEADGLVFSTPEYDHGIPAVLKSAIEWLSYKTKVLSEKPAMIVGVAYGRQASARSQVQMRQILISPDCNTNLIPGSEVLIGNVRDTFAKDGRLVDQEAIDNLEKCFEHFIEYIQIFKNTDREGLDMAIKQPTISDAYINFPTGRLTLKEVQQIFSTIPFEVDLIDSTDHFAWFSDKPNREHVRNTASLGETVQECHPPMAVPAVMSIINSFREGKKDVVTRPLWMNGHRSLIQYYALRDINGHYLGTIEFTGSVEYILNLFENGAWSKDATTGASKSTNDSAPEEEEPAVDASTGASENSDDSDDEENTPVAADERPAEETDATTGASETGSVDAEDDTADASTGASENDD
;
A
#
# COMPACT_ATOMS: atom_id res chain seq x y z
N MET A 1 -10.91 14.42 11.55
CA MET A 1 -11.16 13.62 12.77
C MET A 1 -10.40 12.31 12.60
N MET A 2 -9.70 11.82 13.63
CA MET A 2 -8.89 10.60 13.50
C MET A 2 -9.79 9.37 13.36
N LYS A 3 -9.52 8.49 12.39
CA LYS A 3 -10.20 7.21 12.22
C LYS A 3 -9.51 6.14 13.05
N ILE A 4 -10.23 5.54 14.00
CA ILE A 4 -9.70 4.48 14.86
C ILE A 4 -10.49 3.20 14.64
N LEU A 5 -9.79 2.09 14.44
CA LEU A 5 -10.41 0.76 14.44
C LEU A 5 -10.11 0.06 15.77
N ALA A 6 -11.16 -0.25 16.52
CA ALA A 6 -11.07 -0.83 17.86
C ALA A 6 -11.59 -2.27 17.89
N PHE A 7 -10.74 -3.21 18.29
CA PHE A 7 -11.03 -4.64 18.30
C PHE A 7 -11.55 -5.10 19.66
N VAL A 8 -12.75 -5.69 19.68
CA VAL A 8 -13.24 -6.44 20.85
C VAL A 8 -12.53 -7.79 20.86
N GLY A 9 -11.60 -8.02 21.79
CA GLY A 9 -10.74 -9.21 21.82
C GLY A 9 -11.38 -10.50 22.34
N THR A 10 -12.69 -10.64 22.28
CA THR A 10 -13.39 -11.85 22.75
C THR A 10 -14.59 -12.16 21.86
N ASN A 11 -14.96 -13.43 21.77
CA ASN A 11 -16.14 -13.91 21.06
C ASN A 11 -17.35 -14.14 21.99
N ALA A 12 -17.26 -13.76 23.26
CA ALA A 12 -18.37 -13.88 24.19
C ALA A 12 -19.53 -12.91 23.83
N ASP A 13 -20.76 -13.39 23.99
CA ASP A 13 -22.00 -12.61 23.78
C ASP A 13 -22.02 -11.34 24.65
N PHE A 14 -21.56 -11.46 25.89
CA PHE A 14 -21.35 -10.35 26.81
C PHE A 14 -19.86 -10.11 27.07
N SER A 15 -19.45 -8.84 27.08
CA SER A 15 -18.04 -8.46 27.27
C SER A 15 -17.94 -7.05 27.85
N TYR A 16 -17.24 -6.91 28.98
CA TYR A 16 -16.89 -5.59 29.52
C TYR A 16 -15.90 -4.82 28.62
N ASN A 17 -15.07 -5.53 27.86
CA ASN A 17 -14.19 -4.93 26.85
C ASN A 17 -15.01 -4.27 25.73
N ARG A 18 -16.11 -4.90 25.31
CA ARG A 18 -17.07 -4.29 24.38
C ARG A 18 -17.75 -3.06 24.97
N LEU A 19 -18.11 -3.10 26.26
CA LEU A 19 -18.69 -1.93 26.95
C LEU A 19 -17.68 -0.78 27.06
N LEU A 20 -16.42 -1.07 27.38
CA LEU A 20 -15.33 -0.10 27.39
C LEU A 20 -15.17 0.56 26.02
N LEU A 21 -15.09 -0.21 24.93
CA LEU A 21 -14.95 0.36 23.59
C LEU A 21 -16.17 1.21 23.18
N ARG A 22 -17.39 0.82 23.58
CA ARG A 22 -18.60 1.64 23.37
C ARG A 22 -18.56 2.93 24.17
N PHE A 23 -18.07 2.88 25.41
CA PHE A 23 -17.82 4.06 26.22
C PHE A 23 -16.83 4.98 25.52
N MET A 24 -15.66 4.47 25.11
CA MET A 24 -14.62 5.22 24.38
C MET A 24 -15.18 5.89 23.13
N LYS A 25 -15.93 5.16 22.30
CA LYS A 25 -16.56 5.70 21.07
C LYS A 25 -17.46 6.90 21.36
N LYS A 26 -18.25 6.85 22.44
CA LYS A 26 -19.14 7.95 22.82
C LYS A 26 -18.39 9.11 23.46
N HIS A 27 -17.46 8.79 24.35
CA HIS A 27 -16.72 9.74 25.18
C HIS A 27 -15.74 10.58 24.35
N PHE A 28 -14.98 9.92 23.47
CA PHE A 28 -13.94 10.56 22.64
C PHE A 28 -14.43 11.01 21.25
N LYS A 29 -15.74 11.11 21.02
CA LYS A 29 -16.33 11.45 19.71
C LYS A 29 -15.85 12.77 19.09
N GLN A 30 -15.33 13.69 19.91
CA GLN A 30 -14.79 14.97 19.44
C GLN A 30 -13.33 14.85 18.98
N MET A 31 -12.62 13.80 19.41
CA MET A 31 -11.22 13.57 19.08
C MET A 31 -11.08 12.57 17.93
N ALA A 32 -11.87 11.49 17.94
CA ALA A 32 -11.78 10.40 16.99
C ALA A 32 -13.15 9.80 16.61
N ASP A 33 -13.23 9.31 15.38
CA ASP A 33 -14.27 8.40 14.93
C ASP A 33 -13.80 6.97 15.18
N ILE A 34 -14.42 6.30 16.17
CA ILE A 34 -14.05 4.94 16.57
C ILE A 34 -15.03 3.94 15.96
N GLU A 35 -14.54 3.10 15.05
CA GLU A 35 -15.23 1.91 14.58
C GLU A 35 -14.91 0.73 15.50
N ILE A 36 -15.93 0.01 15.97
CA ILE A 36 -15.75 -1.17 16.83
C ILE A 36 -15.90 -2.43 15.97
N TYR A 37 -14.87 -3.28 15.97
CA TYR A 37 -14.81 -4.53 15.23
C TYR A 37 -14.88 -5.74 16.17
N GLU A 38 -15.82 -6.65 15.91
CA GLU A 38 -16.04 -7.87 16.69
C GLU A 38 -15.22 -9.03 16.11
N VAL A 39 -14.10 -9.38 16.74
CA VAL A 39 -13.22 -10.47 16.22
C VAL A 39 -13.89 -11.84 16.24
N GLY A 40 -14.91 -12.03 17.09
CA GLY A 40 -15.69 -13.27 17.16
C GLY A 40 -16.47 -13.61 15.89
N LYS A 41 -16.58 -12.69 14.92
CA LYS A 41 -17.21 -12.93 13.62
C LYS A 41 -16.23 -13.49 12.58
N LEU A 42 -14.93 -13.50 12.88
CA LEU A 42 -13.91 -14.00 11.96
C LEU A 42 -13.84 -15.53 12.03
N PRO A 43 -13.62 -16.22 10.89
CA PRO A 43 -13.23 -17.62 10.93
C PRO A 43 -11.89 -17.76 11.66
N PRO A 44 -11.64 -18.90 12.34
CA PRO A 44 -10.32 -19.18 12.90
C PRO A 44 -9.28 -19.16 11.79
N PHE A 45 -8.10 -18.66 12.11
CA PHE A 45 -6.99 -18.60 11.17
C PHE A 45 -6.55 -20.01 10.80
N SER A 46 -6.37 -20.23 9.50
CA SER A 46 -5.68 -21.38 8.95
C SER A 46 -4.85 -20.93 7.75
N VAL A 47 -3.61 -21.40 7.69
CA VAL A 47 -2.70 -21.14 6.56
C VAL A 47 -3.23 -21.69 5.24
N ASP A 48 -4.12 -22.69 5.32
CA ASP A 48 -4.68 -23.42 4.17
C ASP A 48 -6.04 -22.87 3.73
N THR A 49 -6.61 -21.86 4.41
CA THR A 49 -7.89 -21.28 4.00
C THR A 49 -7.80 -20.72 2.58
N PRO A 50 -8.64 -21.17 1.64
CA PRO A 50 -8.60 -20.69 0.26
C PRO A 50 -8.88 -19.19 0.18
N LEU A 51 -8.19 -18.49 -0.73
CA LEU A 51 -8.37 -17.04 -0.94
C LEU A 51 -9.86 -16.69 -1.18
N SER A 52 -10.59 -17.52 -1.92
CA SER A 52 -12.02 -17.35 -2.20
C SER A 52 -12.90 -17.21 -0.94
N GLU A 53 -12.48 -17.77 0.19
CA GLU A 53 -13.21 -17.73 1.47
C GLU A 53 -12.76 -16.56 2.37
N GLN A 54 -11.72 -15.81 1.97
CA GLN A 54 -11.12 -14.75 2.77
C GLN A 54 -11.75 -13.37 2.54
N THR A 55 -12.96 -13.27 2.01
CA THR A 55 -13.60 -11.98 1.68
C THR A 55 -13.75 -11.08 2.92
N GLU A 56 -14.19 -11.61 4.06
CA GLU A 56 -14.32 -10.83 5.29
C GLU A 56 -12.95 -10.44 5.88
N ILE A 57 -11.93 -11.29 5.71
CA ILE A 57 -10.55 -10.99 6.09
C ILE A 57 -10.01 -9.84 5.25
N TRP A 58 -10.22 -9.88 3.93
CA TRP A 58 -9.81 -8.81 3.03
C TRP A 58 -10.48 -7.48 3.40
N LYS A 59 -11.80 -7.47 3.67
CA LYS A 59 -12.51 -6.27 4.13
C LYS A 59 -11.93 -5.72 5.44
N LEU A 60 -11.60 -6.60 6.37
CA LEU A 60 -10.95 -6.20 7.61
C LEU A 60 -9.56 -5.58 7.34
N LYS A 61 -8.75 -6.17 6.47
CA LYS A 61 -7.46 -5.59 6.06
C LYS A 61 -7.65 -4.19 5.49
N GLN A 62 -8.65 -3.95 4.64
CA GLN A 62 -8.94 -2.60 4.14
C GLN A 62 -9.29 -1.61 5.27
N LYS A 63 -10.11 -2.03 6.24
CA LYS A 63 -10.42 -1.19 7.42
C LYS A 63 -9.17 -0.85 8.23
N VAL A 64 -8.24 -1.79 8.39
CA VAL A 64 -6.95 -1.54 9.05
C VAL A 64 -6.10 -0.57 8.23
N LYS A 65 -6.04 -0.71 6.90
CA LYS A 65 -5.33 0.23 6.01
C LYS A 65 -5.87 1.66 6.15
N GLU A 66 -7.19 1.81 6.15
CA GLU A 66 -7.87 3.11 6.27
C GLU A 66 -7.82 3.74 7.66
N ALA A 67 -7.55 2.96 8.70
CA ALA A 67 -7.46 3.45 10.07
C ALA A 67 -6.15 4.22 10.31
N ASP A 68 -6.27 5.32 11.03
CA ASP A 68 -5.15 6.15 11.48
C ASP A 68 -4.47 5.54 12.72
N GLY A 69 -5.21 4.76 13.50
CA GLY A 69 -4.71 4.03 14.65
C GLY A 69 -5.60 2.86 15.04
N LEU A 70 -5.03 1.91 15.76
CA LEU A 70 -5.68 0.68 16.19
C LEU A 70 -5.79 0.63 17.72
N VAL A 71 -6.94 0.20 18.23
CA VAL A 71 -7.15 -0.08 19.66
C VAL A 71 -7.42 -1.56 19.82
N PHE A 72 -6.58 -2.29 20.55
CA PHE A 72 -6.83 -3.69 20.86
C PHE A 72 -7.35 -3.80 22.29
N SER A 73 -8.62 -4.21 22.44
CA SER A 73 -9.21 -4.45 23.75
C SER A 73 -9.12 -5.93 24.11
N THR A 74 -8.46 -6.29 25.21
CA THR A 74 -8.29 -7.69 25.59
C THR A 74 -8.75 -7.96 27.03
N PRO A 75 -9.58 -9.00 27.28
CA PRO A 75 -9.64 -9.62 28.60
C PRO A 75 -8.37 -10.46 28.85
N GLU A 76 -8.32 -11.17 29.97
CA GLU A 76 -7.26 -12.13 30.28
C GLU A 76 -7.87 -13.50 30.54
N TYR A 77 -7.50 -14.49 29.72
CA TYR A 77 -7.86 -15.91 29.89
C TYR A 77 -6.57 -16.69 30.10
N ASP A 78 -6.46 -17.40 31.22
CA ASP A 78 -5.31 -18.25 31.56
C ASP A 78 -3.96 -17.53 31.41
N HIS A 79 -3.89 -16.29 31.88
CA HIS A 79 -2.72 -15.40 31.80
C HIS A 79 -2.31 -14.97 30.37
N GLY A 80 -3.20 -15.16 29.39
CA GLY A 80 -2.96 -14.77 28.01
C GLY A 80 -4.11 -13.99 27.37
N ILE A 81 -3.86 -13.55 26.14
CA ILE A 81 -4.89 -13.00 25.26
C ILE A 81 -5.82 -14.12 24.81
N PRO A 82 -7.10 -13.84 24.56
CA PRO A 82 -8.03 -14.85 24.06
C PRO A 82 -7.58 -15.41 22.70
N ALA A 83 -7.79 -16.71 22.49
CA ALA A 83 -7.43 -17.41 21.26
C ALA A 83 -8.01 -16.74 19.99
N VAL A 84 -9.25 -16.26 20.08
CA VAL A 84 -9.90 -15.56 18.95
C VAL A 84 -9.23 -14.23 18.61
N LEU A 85 -8.68 -13.52 19.59
CA LEU A 85 -7.92 -12.29 19.35
C LEU A 85 -6.57 -12.64 18.69
N LYS A 86 -5.86 -13.67 19.18
CA LYS A 86 -4.62 -14.13 18.53
C LYS A 86 -4.88 -14.52 17.08
N SER A 87 -5.94 -15.30 16.84
CA SER A 87 -6.37 -15.72 15.51
C SER A 87 -6.67 -14.53 14.58
N ALA A 88 -7.28 -13.46 15.08
CA ALA A 88 -7.50 -12.25 14.30
C ALA A 88 -6.19 -11.55 13.93
N ILE A 89 -5.20 -11.55 14.82
CA ILE A 89 -3.87 -11.00 14.56
C ILE A 89 -3.12 -11.84 13.53
N GLU A 90 -3.24 -13.17 13.55
CA GLU A 90 -2.64 -14.03 12.50
C GLU A 90 -3.16 -13.66 11.12
N TRP A 91 -4.49 -13.44 10.97
CA TRP A 91 -5.07 -12.97 9.72
C TRP A 91 -4.49 -11.63 9.24
N LEU A 92 -4.12 -10.76 10.18
CA LEU A 92 -3.61 -9.42 9.93
C LEU A 92 -2.08 -9.36 9.79
N SER A 93 -1.37 -10.46 10.00
CA SER A 93 0.11 -10.52 9.90
C SER A 93 0.59 -11.55 8.87
N TYR A 94 -0.17 -12.62 8.63
CA TYR A 94 0.20 -13.64 7.66
C TYR A 94 0.14 -13.12 6.22
N LYS A 95 1.30 -13.12 5.55
CA LYS A 95 1.49 -12.69 4.14
C LYS A 95 0.85 -11.34 3.82
N THR A 96 0.97 -10.39 4.74
CA THR A 96 0.52 -9.01 4.55
C THR A 96 1.26 -8.10 5.52
N LYS A 97 1.35 -6.81 5.20
CA LYS A 97 2.01 -5.80 6.06
C LYS A 97 1.02 -4.80 6.65
N VAL A 98 -0.26 -5.15 6.73
CA VAL A 98 -1.32 -4.18 7.05
C VAL A 98 -1.21 -3.57 8.46
N LEU A 99 -0.57 -4.27 9.40
CA LEU A 99 -0.28 -3.80 10.74
C LEU A 99 1.03 -3.01 10.84
N SER A 100 1.91 -3.13 9.85
CA SER A 100 3.25 -2.55 9.90
C SER A 100 3.17 -1.03 10.05
N GLU A 101 3.93 -0.51 11.00
CA GLU A 101 4.02 0.91 11.37
C GLU A 101 2.68 1.55 11.82
N LYS A 102 1.59 0.78 11.94
CA LYS A 102 0.31 1.31 12.40
C LYS A 102 0.42 1.72 13.87
N PRO A 103 0.08 2.97 14.23
CA PRO A 103 -0.06 3.36 15.62
C PRO A 103 -1.08 2.46 16.32
N ALA A 104 -0.69 1.83 17.42
CA ALA A 104 -1.56 0.94 18.17
C ALA A 104 -1.55 1.28 19.66
N MET A 105 -2.68 1.09 20.34
CA MET A 105 -2.79 1.07 21.79
C MET A 105 -3.52 -0.18 22.27
N ILE A 106 -3.25 -0.59 23.51
CA ILE A 106 -3.93 -1.72 24.15
C ILE A 106 -4.75 -1.19 25.33
N VAL A 107 -5.98 -1.68 25.45
CA VAL A 107 -6.84 -1.46 26.61
C VAL A 107 -7.36 -2.79 27.10
N GLY A 108 -7.82 -2.87 28.34
CA GLY A 108 -8.39 -4.13 28.78
C GLY A 108 -9.15 -4.06 30.08
N VAL A 109 -10.23 -4.83 30.11
CA VAL A 109 -11.06 -5.04 31.29
C VAL A 109 -11.03 -6.51 31.67
N ALA A 110 -10.84 -6.81 32.96
CA ALA A 110 -11.03 -8.15 33.49
C ALA A 110 -11.76 -8.14 34.83
N TYR A 111 -12.29 -9.29 35.24
CA TYR A 111 -13.12 -9.40 36.43
C TYR A 111 -12.37 -9.11 37.73
N GLY A 112 -11.14 -9.62 37.86
CA GLY A 112 -10.36 -9.55 39.09
C GLY A 112 -9.51 -8.28 39.22
N ARG A 113 -8.91 -8.10 40.40
CA ARG A 113 -8.05 -6.95 40.73
C ARG A 113 -6.80 -6.83 39.86
N GLN A 114 -6.28 -7.95 39.33
CA GLN A 114 -5.12 -7.97 38.43
C GLN A 114 -5.44 -7.42 37.03
N ALA A 115 -6.72 -7.12 36.75
CA ALA A 115 -7.18 -6.64 35.46
C ALA A 115 -6.67 -7.55 34.32
N SER A 116 -6.24 -6.96 33.21
CA SER A 116 -5.72 -7.65 32.01
C SER A 116 -4.19 -7.60 31.91
N ALA A 117 -3.49 -7.43 33.03
CA ALA A 117 -2.06 -7.07 33.01
C ALA A 117 -1.18 -8.06 32.21
N ARG A 118 -1.36 -9.38 32.39
CA ARG A 118 -0.52 -10.37 31.70
C ARG A 118 -0.93 -10.55 30.25
N SER A 119 -2.23 -10.51 29.95
CA SER A 119 -2.68 -10.55 28.56
C SER A 119 -2.20 -9.32 27.78
N GLN A 120 -2.14 -8.14 28.40
CA GLN A 120 -1.56 -6.96 27.75
C GLN A 120 -0.06 -7.10 27.52
N VAL A 121 0.72 -7.66 28.46
CA VAL A 121 2.15 -7.95 28.23
C VAL A 121 2.35 -8.89 27.05
N GLN A 122 1.59 -9.99 26.99
CA GLN A 122 1.64 -10.91 25.85
C GLN A 122 1.24 -10.21 24.54
N MET A 123 0.19 -9.39 24.57
CA MET A 123 -0.25 -8.61 23.41
C MET A 123 0.84 -7.67 22.91
N ARG A 124 1.58 -6.99 23.81
CA ARG A 124 2.70 -6.14 23.44
C ARG A 124 3.76 -6.92 22.68
N GLN A 125 4.17 -8.08 23.21
CA GLN A 125 5.16 -8.95 22.55
C GLN A 125 4.71 -9.37 21.13
N ILE A 126 3.43 -9.68 20.95
CA ILE A 126 2.88 -10.06 19.65
C ILE A 126 2.90 -8.88 18.67
N LEU A 127 2.41 -7.72 19.11
CA LEU A 127 2.23 -6.54 18.25
C LEU A 127 3.54 -5.90 17.78
N ILE A 128 4.64 -6.09 18.53
CA ILE A 128 5.98 -5.61 18.15
C ILE A 128 6.81 -6.65 17.40
N SER A 129 6.27 -7.84 17.14
CA SER A 129 6.97 -8.87 16.36
C SER A 129 7.25 -8.39 14.93
N PRO A 130 8.27 -8.90 14.22
CA PRO A 130 8.60 -8.45 12.85
C PRO A 130 7.43 -8.53 11.86
N ASP A 131 6.54 -9.52 12.02
CA ASP A 131 5.39 -9.71 11.13
C ASP A 131 4.25 -8.72 11.41
N CYS A 132 4.10 -8.26 12.66
CA CYS A 132 3.12 -7.23 13.01
C CYS A 132 3.70 -5.82 12.85
N ASN A 133 4.91 -5.60 13.38
CA ASN A 133 5.70 -4.37 13.36
C ASN A 133 4.87 -3.10 13.65
N THR A 134 3.94 -3.16 14.60
CA THR A 134 3.10 -2.00 14.91
C THR A 134 3.92 -0.93 15.66
N ASN A 135 3.57 0.33 15.45
CA ASN A 135 4.02 1.42 16.30
C ASN A 135 3.18 1.42 17.57
N LEU A 136 3.52 0.56 18.52
CA LEU A 136 2.77 0.42 19.77
C LEU A 136 3.15 1.53 20.76
N ILE A 137 2.17 2.28 21.26
CA ILE A 137 2.44 3.39 22.20
C ILE A 137 3.09 2.87 23.51
N PRO A 138 4.28 3.38 23.89
CA PRO A 138 4.94 2.99 25.13
C PRO A 138 4.30 3.68 26.35
N GLY A 139 4.36 3.04 27.52
CA GLY A 139 3.98 3.65 28.80
C GLY A 139 2.48 3.93 29.03
N SER A 140 1.63 3.69 28.03
CA SER A 140 0.17 3.80 28.15
C SER A 140 -0.43 2.46 28.56
N GLU A 141 -0.95 2.37 29.78
CA GLU A 141 -1.58 1.16 30.34
C GLU A 141 -3.01 1.47 30.82
N VAL A 142 -4.00 0.88 30.15
CA VAL A 142 -5.40 0.94 30.56
C VAL A 142 -5.81 -0.42 31.10
N LEU A 143 -5.65 -0.59 32.42
CA LEU A 143 -5.89 -1.83 33.14
C LEU A 143 -7.09 -1.68 34.09
N ILE A 144 -8.28 -2.03 33.61
CA ILE A 144 -9.51 -1.88 34.40
C ILE A 144 -9.88 -3.23 35.02
N GLY A 145 -9.83 -3.30 36.35
CA GLY A 145 -10.24 -4.47 37.13
C GLY A 145 -11.58 -4.27 37.83
N ASN A 146 -11.96 -5.25 38.66
CA ASN A 146 -13.09 -5.16 39.61
C ASN A 146 -14.40 -4.65 38.98
N VAL A 147 -14.83 -5.29 37.89
CA VAL A 147 -15.96 -4.86 37.04
C VAL A 147 -17.27 -4.54 37.76
N ARG A 148 -17.48 -5.08 38.97
CA ARG A 148 -18.68 -4.82 39.78
C ARG A 148 -18.71 -3.40 40.36
N ASP A 149 -17.53 -2.84 40.62
CA ASP A 149 -17.36 -1.51 41.20
C ASP A 149 -17.11 -0.48 40.10
N THR A 150 -16.45 -0.89 39.00
CA THR A 150 -16.08 0.01 37.90
C THR A 150 -17.19 0.25 36.87
N PHE A 151 -18.14 -0.68 36.69
CA PHE A 151 -19.24 -0.54 35.75
C PHE A 151 -20.60 -0.50 36.44
N ALA A 152 -21.44 0.46 36.04
CA ALA A 152 -22.84 0.49 36.43
C ALA A 152 -23.63 -0.65 35.77
N LYS A 153 -24.81 -0.96 36.33
CA LYS A 153 -25.71 -2.03 35.83
C LYS A 153 -26.17 -1.81 34.38
N ASP A 154 -26.17 -0.56 33.91
CA ASP A 154 -26.51 -0.20 32.52
C ASP A 154 -25.30 -0.31 31.57
N GLY A 155 -24.15 -0.77 32.06
CA GLY A 155 -22.93 -1.01 31.29
C GLY A 155 -22.05 0.22 31.09
N ARG A 156 -22.34 1.35 31.74
CA ARG A 156 -21.46 2.53 31.71
C ARG A 156 -20.27 2.35 32.66
N LEU A 157 -19.07 2.72 32.22
CA LEU A 157 -17.92 2.93 33.09
C LEU A 157 -18.22 4.12 34.01
N VAL A 158 -18.08 3.94 35.32
CA VAL A 158 -18.42 4.96 36.34
C VAL A 158 -17.30 5.25 37.33
N ASP A 159 -16.25 4.43 37.34
CA ASP A 159 -15.08 4.69 38.17
C ASP A 159 -14.26 5.86 37.60
N GLN A 160 -14.15 6.92 38.39
CA GLN A 160 -13.53 8.17 37.93
C GLN A 160 -12.03 8.02 37.72
N GLU A 161 -11.33 7.24 38.56
CA GLU A 161 -9.89 7.00 38.41
C GLU A 161 -9.58 6.27 37.09
N ALA A 162 -10.36 5.24 36.75
CA ALA A 162 -10.26 4.54 35.48
C ALA A 162 -10.58 5.46 34.28
N ILE A 163 -11.57 6.36 34.41
CA ILE A 163 -11.90 7.35 33.36
C ILE A 163 -10.75 8.33 33.17
N ASP A 164 -10.22 8.92 34.24
CA ASP A 164 -9.13 9.90 34.18
C ASP A 164 -7.86 9.28 33.55
N ASN A 165 -7.53 8.04 33.93
CA ASN A 165 -6.40 7.33 33.32
C ASN A 165 -6.64 7.01 31.84
N LEU A 166 -7.87 6.61 31.48
CA LEU A 166 -8.25 6.34 30.10
C LEU A 166 -8.19 7.60 29.23
N GLU A 167 -8.66 8.74 29.74
CA GLU A 167 -8.56 10.05 29.07
C GLU A 167 -7.11 10.39 28.78
N LYS A 168 -6.25 10.38 29.80
CA LYS A 168 -4.82 10.65 29.64
C LYS A 168 -4.15 9.72 28.62
N CYS A 169 -4.41 8.41 28.71
CA CYS A 169 -3.86 7.43 27.78
C CYS A 169 -4.35 7.66 26.34
N PHE A 170 -5.63 7.99 26.16
CA PHE A 170 -6.20 8.21 24.84
C PHE A 170 -5.72 9.53 24.23
N GLU A 171 -5.59 10.60 25.02
CA GLU A 171 -5.00 11.87 24.59
C GLU A 171 -3.57 11.66 24.07
N HIS A 172 -2.72 10.96 24.84
CA HIS A 172 -1.38 10.59 24.40
C HIS A 172 -1.39 9.73 23.14
N PHE A 173 -2.38 8.83 22.99
CA PHE A 173 -2.50 8.02 21.77
C PHE A 173 -2.87 8.85 20.54
N ILE A 174 -3.75 9.85 20.69
CA ILE A 174 -4.07 10.78 19.61
C ILE A 174 -2.85 11.61 19.23
N GLU A 175 -2.10 12.13 20.20
CA GLU A 175 -0.82 12.82 19.94
C GLU A 175 0.19 11.90 19.26
N TYR A 176 0.29 10.65 19.69
CA TYR A 176 1.17 9.66 19.08
C TYR A 176 0.80 9.38 17.62
N ILE A 177 -0.49 9.21 17.30
CA ILE A 177 -0.96 9.10 15.90
C ILE A 177 -0.59 10.37 15.12
N GLN A 178 -0.78 11.55 15.71
CA GLN A 178 -0.40 12.81 15.08
C GLN A 178 1.10 12.88 14.80
N ILE A 179 1.95 12.35 15.68
CA ILE A 179 3.40 12.25 15.42
C ILE A 179 3.64 11.42 14.16
N PHE A 180 3.04 10.23 14.00
CA PHE A 180 3.24 9.44 12.77
C PHE A 180 2.58 10.02 11.52
N LYS A 181 1.54 10.84 11.68
CA LYS A 181 0.89 11.54 10.57
C LYS A 181 1.61 12.82 10.13
N ASN A 182 2.13 13.57 11.10
CA ASN A 182 2.79 14.86 10.92
C ASN A 182 4.32 14.73 10.86
N THR A 183 4.86 13.56 11.19
CA THR A 183 6.08 13.08 10.55
C THR A 183 5.70 12.91 9.10
N ASP A 184 5.68 14.03 8.39
CA ASP A 184 6.05 14.03 7.00
C ASP A 184 7.24 13.11 6.96
N ARG A 185 7.09 12.00 6.24
CA ARG A 185 8.22 11.14 5.91
C ARG A 185 9.27 11.93 5.12
N GLU A 186 9.18 13.26 4.96
CA GLU A 186 10.28 14.17 4.59
C GLU A 186 11.62 13.87 5.28
N GLY A 187 11.64 13.22 6.45
CA GLY A 187 12.88 12.77 7.10
C GLY A 187 13.42 11.40 6.68
N LEU A 188 12.60 10.48 6.15
CA LEU A 188 13.03 9.09 5.88
C LEU A 188 12.46 8.43 4.61
N ASP A 189 11.34 8.91 4.06
CA ASP A 189 10.97 8.67 2.66
C ASP A 189 11.18 9.97 1.89
N MET A 190 12.13 9.95 0.96
CA MET A 190 12.11 10.86 -0.17
C MET A 190 10.78 10.67 -0.93
N ALA A 191 9.71 11.31 -0.48
CA ALA A 191 8.54 11.60 -1.27
C ALA A 191 9.00 12.65 -2.29
N ILE A 192 9.65 12.14 -3.33
CA ILE A 192 9.97 12.78 -4.59
C ILE A 192 8.63 13.28 -5.15
N LYS A 193 8.17 14.47 -4.72
CA LYS A 193 7.06 15.19 -5.36
C LYS A 193 7.44 15.65 -6.77
N GLN A 194 8.73 15.66 -7.08
CA GLN A 194 9.31 15.78 -8.42
C GLN A 194 10.55 14.90 -8.51
N PRO A 195 10.78 14.15 -9.60
CA PRO A 195 12.00 13.35 -9.80
C PRO A 195 13.24 14.25 -9.67
N THR A 196 13.98 14.11 -8.56
CA THR A 196 15.19 14.89 -8.33
C THR A 196 16.42 14.11 -8.76
N ILE A 197 16.58 13.98 -10.08
CA ILE A 197 17.85 14.29 -10.70
C ILE A 197 17.57 15.56 -11.50
N SER A 198 18.05 16.72 -11.05
CA SER A 198 17.68 18.03 -11.59
C SER A 198 18.05 18.22 -13.07
N ASP A 199 18.83 17.30 -13.65
CA ASP A 199 19.35 17.39 -15.01
C ASP A 199 19.32 16.04 -15.77
N ALA A 200 18.61 15.03 -15.27
CA ALA A 200 18.47 13.77 -16.00
C ALA A 200 17.42 13.86 -17.10
N TYR A 201 17.75 13.30 -18.26
CA TYR A 201 16.84 13.07 -19.36
C TYR A 201 16.92 11.60 -19.78
N ILE A 202 15.81 11.08 -20.27
CA ILE A 202 15.73 9.77 -20.90
C ILE A 202 16.00 9.99 -22.39
N ASN A 203 17.06 9.37 -22.90
CA ASN A 203 17.30 9.27 -24.34
C ASN A 203 16.50 8.11 -24.90
N PHE A 204 15.51 8.44 -25.73
CA PHE A 204 14.81 7.49 -26.57
C PHE A 204 15.48 7.46 -27.96
N PRO A 205 15.28 6.39 -28.74
CA PRO A 205 15.71 6.36 -30.14
C PRO A 205 15.14 7.51 -30.98
N THR A 206 14.02 8.10 -30.57
CA THR A 206 13.28 9.15 -31.29
C THR A 206 13.46 10.56 -30.71
N GLY A 207 14.29 10.74 -29.68
CA GLY A 207 14.51 12.03 -29.04
C GLY A 207 14.82 11.91 -27.56
N ARG A 208 14.76 13.03 -26.83
CA ARG A 208 15.00 13.05 -25.38
C ARG A 208 13.84 13.72 -24.65
N LEU A 209 13.55 13.24 -23.45
CA LEU A 209 12.61 13.88 -22.53
C LEU A 209 13.28 14.02 -21.18
N THR A 210 13.13 15.18 -20.55
CA THR A 210 13.45 15.36 -19.14
C THR A 210 12.47 14.53 -18.29
N LEU A 211 12.88 14.16 -17.08
CA LEU A 211 11.98 13.44 -16.17
C LEU A 211 10.71 14.24 -15.84
N LYS A 212 10.82 15.57 -15.78
CA LYS A 212 9.69 16.48 -15.61
C LYS A 212 8.70 16.40 -16.77
N GLU A 213 9.18 16.37 -18.01
CA GLU A 213 8.32 16.22 -19.19
C GLU A 213 7.62 14.85 -19.20
N VAL A 214 8.33 13.77 -18.86
CA VAL A 214 7.73 12.42 -18.76
C VAL A 214 6.59 12.40 -17.75
N GLN A 215 6.79 12.94 -16.54
CA GLN A 215 5.73 13.04 -15.54
C GLN A 215 4.56 13.88 -16.05
N GLN A 216 4.85 15.06 -16.64
CA GLN A 216 3.82 15.97 -17.11
C GLN A 216 2.96 15.37 -18.23
N ILE A 217 3.55 14.57 -19.14
CA ILE A 217 2.81 13.83 -20.17
C ILE A 217 1.75 12.95 -19.53
N PHE A 218 2.13 12.12 -18.54
CA PHE A 218 1.20 11.21 -17.86
C PHE A 218 0.14 11.93 -17.01
N SER A 219 0.45 13.12 -16.49
CA SER A 219 -0.53 13.97 -15.80
C SER A 219 -1.52 14.67 -16.75
N THR A 220 -1.15 14.84 -18.03
CA THR A 220 -1.93 15.60 -19.02
C THR A 220 -2.81 14.72 -19.92
N ILE A 221 -2.36 13.51 -20.28
CA ILE A 221 -3.15 12.63 -21.16
C ILE A 221 -4.53 12.27 -20.55
N PRO A 222 -5.56 12.02 -21.39
CA PRO A 222 -6.93 11.80 -20.91
C PRO A 222 -7.11 10.48 -20.16
N PHE A 223 -6.19 9.52 -20.31
CA PHE A 223 -6.24 8.22 -19.64
C PHE A 223 -5.27 8.13 -18.46
N GLU A 224 -5.64 7.34 -17.47
CA GLU A 224 -4.79 6.90 -16.38
C GLU A 224 -3.94 5.71 -16.80
N VAL A 225 -2.77 5.60 -16.20
CA VAL A 225 -1.83 4.50 -16.46
C VAL A 225 -1.37 3.94 -15.12
N ASP A 226 -1.46 2.63 -14.98
CA ASP A 226 -1.04 1.87 -13.82
C ASP A 226 -0.06 0.79 -14.29
N LEU A 227 1.02 0.56 -13.55
CA LEU A 227 2.05 -0.42 -13.86
C LEU A 227 2.09 -1.48 -12.77
N ILE A 228 1.91 -2.73 -13.19
CA ILE A 228 2.24 -3.92 -12.42
C ILE A 228 3.55 -4.46 -13.00
N ASP A 229 4.58 -4.64 -12.17
CA ASP A 229 5.86 -5.15 -12.65
C ASP A 229 5.83 -6.65 -12.99
N SER A 230 6.95 -7.18 -13.47
CA SER A 230 7.08 -8.59 -13.85
C SER A 230 6.89 -9.57 -12.69
N THR A 231 6.98 -9.09 -11.44
CA THR A 231 6.85 -9.85 -10.20
C THR A 231 5.47 -9.72 -9.53
N ASP A 232 4.48 -9.18 -10.24
CA ASP A 232 3.09 -9.02 -9.79
C ASP A 232 2.91 -7.99 -8.66
N HIS A 233 3.80 -7.00 -8.55
CA HIS A 233 3.65 -5.89 -7.62
C HIS A 233 3.15 -4.63 -8.33
N PHE A 234 2.27 -3.88 -7.67
CA PHE A 234 1.80 -2.59 -8.14
C PHE A 234 2.93 -1.57 -8.00
N ALA A 235 3.65 -1.32 -9.09
CA ALA A 235 4.94 -0.63 -9.07
C ALA A 235 4.81 0.89 -9.26
N TRP A 236 3.83 1.35 -10.03
CA TRP A 236 3.69 2.76 -10.35
C TRP A 236 2.28 3.10 -10.86
N PHE A 237 1.86 4.36 -10.73
CA PHE A 237 0.67 4.90 -11.39
C PHE A 237 0.86 6.37 -11.76
N SER A 238 0.15 6.84 -12.80
CA SER A 238 0.21 8.23 -13.25
C SER A 238 -0.44 9.20 -12.28
N ASP A 239 0.21 10.33 -12.00
CA ASP A 239 -0.35 11.40 -11.16
C ASP A 239 -1.27 12.33 -11.97
N LYS A 240 -2.31 11.74 -12.56
CA LYS A 240 -3.34 12.46 -13.31
C LYS A 240 -4.33 13.09 -12.32
N PRO A 241 -4.66 14.39 -12.43
CA PRO A 241 -5.74 14.97 -11.64
C PRO A 241 -7.10 14.31 -11.95
N ASN A 242 -7.96 14.17 -10.94
CA ASN A 242 -9.32 13.65 -11.05
C ASN A 242 -9.42 12.23 -11.67
N ARG A 243 -8.61 11.30 -11.17
CA ARG A 243 -8.66 9.89 -11.56
C ARG A 243 -10.01 9.23 -11.27
N GLU A 244 -10.50 8.40 -12.19
CA GLU A 244 -11.59 7.43 -12.04
C GLU A 244 -11.26 6.41 -10.95
N HIS A 245 -10.01 5.91 -10.95
CA HIS A 245 -9.48 5.05 -9.89
C HIS A 245 -8.58 5.87 -8.96
N VAL A 246 -9.09 6.17 -7.77
CA VAL A 246 -8.32 6.84 -6.72
C VAL A 246 -7.20 5.90 -6.26
N ARG A 247 -5.96 6.37 -6.36
CA ARG A 247 -4.76 5.64 -5.93
C ARG A 247 -4.13 6.29 -4.70
N ASN A 248 -3.50 5.47 -3.87
CA ASN A 248 -2.70 5.90 -2.73
C ASN A 248 -1.27 5.36 -2.91
N THR A 249 -0.27 6.21 -2.69
CA THR A 249 1.15 5.81 -2.75
C THR A 249 1.48 4.72 -1.74
N ALA A 250 0.72 4.60 -0.65
CA ALA A 250 0.85 3.51 0.33
C ALA A 250 0.57 2.11 -0.25
N SER A 251 -0.13 2.02 -1.39
CA SER A 251 -0.38 0.75 -2.08
C SER A 251 0.75 0.35 -3.04
N LEU A 252 1.74 1.21 -3.27
CA LEU A 252 2.89 0.87 -4.11
C LEU A 252 3.70 -0.26 -3.46
N GLY A 253 4.09 -1.24 -4.27
CA GLY A 253 4.79 -2.44 -3.83
C GLY A 253 3.89 -3.49 -3.18
N GLU A 254 2.57 -3.29 -3.10
CA GLU A 254 1.64 -4.37 -2.76
C GLU A 254 1.51 -5.35 -3.93
N THR A 255 1.29 -6.63 -3.61
CA THR A 255 0.99 -7.62 -4.63
C THR A 255 -0.39 -7.38 -5.26
N VAL A 256 -0.59 -7.78 -6.51
CA VAL A 256 -1.90 -7.71 -7.19
C VAL A 256 -3.00 -8.38 -6.35
N GLN A 257 -2.68 -9.47 -5.66
CA GLN A 257 -3.62 -10.19 -4.80
C GLN A 257 -4.06 -9.36 -3.58
N GLU A 258 -3.19 -8.50 -3.05
CA GLU A 258 -3.52 -7.61 -1.93
C GLU A 258 -4.34 -6.39 -2.39
N CYS A 259 -4.10 -5.92 -3.62
CA CYS A 259 -4.80 -4.79 -4.21
C CYS A 259 -6.24 -5.13 -4.63
N HIS A 260 -6.56 -6.42 -4.88
CA HIS A 260 -7.86 -6.82 -5.40
C HIS A 260 -8.70 -7.65 -4.40
N PRO A 261 -10.03 -7.53 -4.42
CA PRO A 261 -10.90 -8.42 -3.68
C PRO A 261 -10.68 -9.90 -4.10
N PRO A 262 -10.77 -10.86 -3.17
CA PRO A 262 -10.46 -12.26 -3.46
C PRO A 262 -11.17 -12.87 -4.67
N MET A 263 -12.43 -12.49 -4.89
CA MET A 263 -13.24 -12.98 -6.03
C MET A 263 -12.71 -12.51 -7.39
N ALA A 264 -12.00 -11.39 -7.44
CA ALA A 264 -11.46 -10.81 -8.67
C ALA A 264 -10.05 -11.32 -8.99
N VAL A 265 -9.29 -11.77 -7.98
CA VAL A 265 -7.89 -12.20 -8.13
C VAL A 265 -7.71 -13.26 -9.23
N PRO A 266 -8.53 -14.34 -9.34
CA PRO A 266 -8.36 -15.33 -10.41
C PRO A 266 -8.49 -14.73 -11.81
N ALA A 267 -9.41 -13.77 -12.00
CA ALA A 267 -9.62 -13.13 -13.29
C ALA A 267 -8.44 -12.21 -13.65
N VAL A 268 -7.95 -11.41 -12.70
CA VAL A 268 -6.80 -10.52 -12.91
C VAL A 268 -5.53 -11.33 -13.16
N MET A 269 -5.26 -12.35 -12.35
CA MET A 269 -4.10 -13.22 -12.53
C MET A 269 -4.15 -14.00 -13.85
N SER A 270 -5.35 -14.37 -14.33
CA SER A 270 -5.50 -14.99 -15.66
C SER A 270 -5.08 -14.04 -16.79
N ILE A 271 -5.41 -12.75 -16.67
CA ILE A 271 -4.96 -11.72 -17.63
C ILE A 271 -3.43 -11.62 -17.60
N ILE A 272 -2.85 -11.42 -16.41
CA ILE A 272 -1.40 -11.27 -16.23
C ILE A 272 -0.64 -12.51 -16.74
N ASN A 273 -1.09 -13.71 -16.38
CA ASN A 273 -0.47 -14.95 -16.84
C ASN A 273 -0.58 -15.10 -18.36
N SER A 274 -1.70 -14.70 -18.98
CA SER A 274 -1.84 -14.74 -20.44
C SER A 274 -0.84 -13.81 -21.15
N PHE A 275 -0.47 -12.70 -20.51
CA PHE A 275 0.56 -11.79 -21.01
C PHE A 275 1.96 -12.36 -20.80
N ARG A 276 2.26 -12.85 -19.60
CA ARG A 276 3.54 -13.49 -19.27
C ARG A 276 3.87 -14.66 -20.19
N GLU A 277 2.86 -15.47 -20.52
CA GLU A 277 2.99 -16.64 -21.39
C GLU A 277 2.95 -16.32 -22.90
N GLY A 278 2.82 -15.04 -23.29
CA GLY A 278 2.76 -14.63 -24.69
C GLY A 278 1.47 -15.02 -25.42
N LYS A 279 0.41 -15.40 -24.70
CA LYS A 279 -0.88 -15.81 -25.29
C LYS A 279 -1.72 -14.61 -25.73
N LYS A 280 -1.55 -13.47 -25.07
CA LYS A 280 -2.24 -12.21 -25.36
C LYS A 280 -1.27 -11.06 -25.14
N ASP A 281 -1.52 -9.96 -25.85
CA ASP A 281 -0.83 -8.68 -25.61
C ASP A 281 -1.79 -7.57 -25.17
N VAL A 282 -3.10 -7.77 -25.33
CA VAL A 282 -4.13 -6.83 -24.91
C VAL A 282 -5.36 -7.54 -24.36
N VAL A 283 -5.97 -6.98 -23.31
CA VAL A 283 -7.31 -7.34 -22.83
C VAL A 283 -8.11 -6.07 -22.61
N THR A 284 -9.23 -5.95 -23.32
CA THR A 284 -10.13 -4.80 -23.25
C THR A 284 -11.36 -5.13 -22.40
N ARG A 285 -11.70 -4.23 -21.47
CA ARG A 285 -12.86 -4.33 -20.59
C ARG A 285 -13.67 -3.03 -20.62
N PRO A 286 -14.69 -2.92 -21.48
CA PRO A 286 -15.67 -1.84 -21.38
C PRO A 286 -16.54 -2.05 -20.14
N LEU A 287 -16.81 -0.99 -19.40
CA LEU A 287 -17.64 -1.05 -18.20
C LEU A 287 -18.33 0.28 -17.90
N TRP A 288 -19.36 0.21 -17.08
CA TRP A 288 -19.97 1.38 -16.46
C TRP A 288 -19.34 1.61 -15.09
N MET A 289 -18.82 2.82 -14.86
CA MET A 289 -18.15 3.21 -13.62
C MET A 289 -18.44 4.68 -13.34
N ASN A 290 -18.58 5.07 -12.07
CA ASN A 290 -18.78 6.48 -11.68
C ASN A 290 -19.88 7.21 -12.47
N GLY A 291 -20.95 6.49 -12.84
CA GLY A 291 -22.11 7.04 -13.55
C GLY A 291 -21.95 7.23 -15.07
N HIS A 292 -20.88 6.74 -15.69
CA HIS A 292 -20.65 6.90 -17.12
C HIS A 292 -19.89 5.71 -17.75
N ARG A 293 -19.74 5.72 -19.09
CA ARG A 293 -19.05 4.67 -19.84
C ARG A 293 -17.53 4.87 -19.73
N SER A 294 -16.86 3.85 -19.22
CA SER A 294 -15.41 3.81 -19.05
C SER A 294 -14.82 2.62 -19.79
N LEU A 295 -13.54 2.74 -20.13
CA LEU A 295 -12.77 1.70 -20.78
C LEU A 295 -11.52 1.40 -19.96
N ILE A 296 -11.34 0.13 -19.61
CA ILE A 296 -10.08 -0.37 -19.05
C ILE A 296 -9.42 -1.24 -20.11
N GLN A 297 -8.15 -0.99 -20.39
CA GLN A 297 -7.32 -1.82 -21.27
C GLN A 297 -6.05 -2.24 -20.56
N TYR A 298 -5.81 -3.55 -20.53
CA TYR A 298 -4.58 -4.12 -20.05
C TYR A 298 -3.67 -4.43 -21.22
N TYR A 299 -2.39 -4.09 -21.13
CA TYR A 299 -1.38 -4.39 -22.13
C TYR A 299 -0.21 -5.16 -21.53
N ALA A 300 0.31 -6.13 -22.28
CA ALA A 300 1.59 -6.75 -21.97
C ALA A 300 2.71 -5.74 -22.24
N LEU A 301 3.41 -5.29 -21.20
CA LEU A 301 4.60 -4.48 -21.37
C LEU A 301 5.78 -5.40 -21.70
N ARG A 302 6.41 -5.19 -22.85
CA ARG A 302 7.54 -5.99 -23.32
C ARG A 302 8.72 -5.11 -23.72
N ASP A 303 9.92 -5.66 -23.59
CA ASP A 303 11.12 -5.05 -24.19
C ASP A 303 11.16 -5.27 -25.71
N ILE A 304 12.19 -4.71 -26.37
CA ILE A 304 12.39 -4.84 -27.82
C ILE A 304 12.62 -6.29 -28.28
N ASN A 305 13.03 -7.18 -27.37
CA ASN A 305 13.25 -8.60 -27.63
C ASN A 305 12.00 -9.45 -27.33
N GLY A 306 10.90 -8.82 -26.90
CA GLY A 306 9.64 -9.48 -26.53
C GLY A 306 9.58 -10.02 -25.10
N HIS A 307 10.60 -9.78 -24.27
CA HIS A 307 10.58 -10.20 -22.86
C HIS A 307 9.54 -9.41 -22.07
N TYR A 308 8.77 -10.12 -21.27
CA TYR A 308 7.73 -9.55 -20.44
C TYR A 308 8.31 -8.73 -19.27
N LEU A 309 8.00 -7.44 -19.23
CA LEU A 309 8.42 -6.50 -18.19
C LEU A 309 7.31 -6.22 -17.17
N GLY A 310 6.06 -6.54 -17.48
CA GLY A 310 4.92 -6.29 -16.61
C GLY A 310 3.61 -6.08 -17.36
N THR A 311 2.59 -5.60 -16.64
CA THR A 311 1.28 -5.25 -17.21
C THR A 311 1.03 -3.76 -17.02
N ILE A 312 0.63 -3.08 -18.10
CA ILE A 312 0.08 -1.73 -18.00
C ILE A 312 -1.44 -1.81 -18.01
N GLU A 313 -2.10 -1.17 -17.06
CA GLU A 313 -3.55 -0.91 -17.10
C GLU A 313 -3.78 0.56 -17.50
N PHE A 314 -4.52 0.76 -18.59
CA PHE A 314 -5.07 2.05 -19.00
C PHE A 314 -6.52 2.15 -18.58
N THR A 315 -6.90 3.24 -17.92
CA THR A 315 -8.27 3.48 -17.45
C THR A 315 -8.73 4.88 -17.84
N GLY A 316 -9.96 5.02 -18.33
CA GLY A 316 -10.56 6.34 -18.48
C GLY A 316 -11.95 6.36 -19.10
N SER A 317 -12.62 7.50 -18.92
CA SER A 317 -13.91 7.80 -19.52
C SER A 317 -13.82 7.86 -21.04
N VAL A 318 -14.78 7.24 -21.73
CA VAL A 318 -14.91 7.34 -23.19
C VAL A 318 -15.96 8.36 -23.62
N GLU A 319 -16.61 9.05 -22.69
CA GLU A 319 -17.73 9.97 -22.97
C GLU A 319 -17.33 11.10 -23.92
N TYR A 320 -16.12 11.66 -23.77
CA TYR A 320 -15.64 12.70 -24.67
C TYR A 320 -15.54 12.19 -26.12
N ILE A 321 -14.96 11.02 -26.31
CA ILE A 321 -14.78 10.41 -27.64
C ILE A 321 -16.15 10.06 -28.25
N LEU A 322 -17.05 9.49 -27.44
CA LEU A 322 -18.41 9.15 -27.88
C LEU A 322 -19.22 10.40 -28.24
N ASN A 323 -19.11 11.48 -27.45
CA ASN A 323 -19.77 12.74 -27.73
C ASN A 323 -19.30 13.36 -29.05
N LEU A 324 -17.98 13.35 -29.30
CA LEU A 324 -17.46 13.79 -30.59
C LEU A 324 -18.12 12.97 -31.71
N PHE A 325 -18.23 11.64 -31.54
CA PHE A 325 -18.68 10.72 -32.59
C PHE A 325 -20.16 10.97 -32.90
N GLU A 326 -20.98 11.07 -31.86
CA GLU A 326 -22.40 11.38 -31.94
C GLU A 326 -22.65 12.76 -32.58
N ASN A 327 -21.73 13.71 -32.39
CA ASN A 327 -21.80 15.06 -32.98
C ASN A 327 -21.14 15.17 -34.37
N GLY A 328 -20.75 14.05 -34.98
CA GLY A 328 -20.27 14.02 -36.36
C GLY A 328 -18.90 14.65 -36.57
N ALA A 329 -18.04 14.70 -35.54
CA ALA A 329 -16.72 15.34 -35.61
C ALA A 329 -15.76 14.73 -36.66
N TRP A 330 -16.05 13.54 -37.17
CA TRP A 330 -15.27 12.85 -38.23
C TRP A 330 -15.75 13.18 -39.65
N SER A 331 -16.83 13.97 -39.79
CA SER A 331 -17.38 14.36 -41.10
C SER A 331 -16.77 15.65 -41.66
N LYS A 332 -15.95 16.35 -40.87
CA LYS A 332 -15.24 17.58 -41.22
C LYS A 332 -13.90 17.57 -40.51
N ASP A 333 -12.86 18.16 -41.10
CA ASP A 333 -11.55 18.39 -40.43
C ASP A 333 -11.71 19.45 -39.33
N ALA A 334 -12.41 19.09 -38.26
CA ALA A 334 -12.78 19.99 -37.18
C ALA A 334 -11.69 20.01 -36.11
N THR A 335 -11.03 21.16 -35.95
CA THR A 335 -10.21 21.42 -34.76
C THR A 335 -11.13 21.89 -33.65
N THR A 336 -11.29 21.10 -32.59
CA THR A 336 -12.06 21.46 -31.39
C THR A 336 -11.14 21.53 -30.16
N GLY A 337 -11.46 22.38 -29.18
CA GLY A 337 -10.70 22.46 -27.92
C GLY A 337 -9.62 23.55 -27.82
N ALA A 338 -9.50 24.47 -28.78
CA ALA A 338 -8.68 25.68 -28.59
C ALA A 338 -9.35 26.60 -27.55
N SER A 339 -8.71 26.79 -26.39
CA SER A 339 -9.14 27.77 -25.41
C SER A 339 -9.01 29.18 -26.01
N LYS A 340 -10.12 29.91 -26.11
CA LYS A 340 -10.12 31.33 -26.53
C LYS A 340 -9.33 32.15 -25.50
N SER A 341 -8.19 32.68 -25.90
CA SER A 341 -7.65 33.92 -25.34
C SER A 341 -8.61 35.04 -25.72
N THR A 342 -9.36 35.57 -24.75
CA THR A 342 -10.20 36.74 -24.91
C THR A 342 -9.36 37.96 -25.28
N ASN A 343 -9.50 38.46 -26.50
CA ASN A 343 -9.47 39.89 -26.77
C ASN A 343 -10.44 40.17 -27.93
N ASP A 344 -11.52 40.86 -27.61
CA ASP A 344 -12.48 41.40 -28.59
C ASP A 344 -11.78 42.39 -29.54
N SER A 345 -11.96 42.21 -30.86
CA SER A 345 -12.49 43.24 -31.78
C SER A 345 -12.40 42.82 -33.27
N ALA A 346 -13.57 42.83 -33.93
CA ALA A 346 -13.83 43.08 -35.37
C ALA A 346 -13.71 41.93 -36.41
N PRO A 347 -14.49 41.99 -37.51
CA PRO A 347 -15.18 40.84 -38.12
C PRO A 347 -14.50 40.22 -39.36
N GLU A 348 -15.07 39.06 -39.73
CA GLU A 348 -14.77 38.13 -40.83
C GLU A 348 -14.37 38.76 -42.18
N GLU A 349 -13.29 38.22 -42.77
CA GLU A 349 -13.07 38.17 -44.22
C GLU A 349 -12.70 36.74 -44.64
N GLU A 350 -13.25 36.32 -45.78
CA GLU A 350 -13.13 34.99 -46.40
C GLU A 350 -11.75 34.73 -47.05
N GLU A 351 -11.25 33.49 -46.81
CA GLU A 351 -10.44 32.61 -47.71
C GLU A 351 -8.99 33.02 -48.10
N PRO A 352 -8.07 32.08 -48.47
CA PRO A 352 -8.28 30.65 -48.79
C PRO A 352 -7.30 29.66 -48.10
N ALA A 353 -7.55 28.38 -48.38
CA ALA A 353 -6.79 27.20 -47.98
C ALA A 353 -5.26 27.31 -48.16
N VAL A 354 -4.52 26.95 -47.10
CA VAL A 354 -3.08 26.67 -47.16
C VAL A 354 -2.84 25.20 -46.82
N ASP A 355 -2.42 24.48 -47.85
CA ASP A 355 -1.98 23.10 -47.86
C ASP A 355 -0.71 22.95 -46.99
N ALA A 356 -0.81 22.24 -45.88
CA ALA A 356 0.35 21.85 -45.07
C ALA A 356 0.88 20.50 -45.55
N SER A 357 1.49 20.51 -46.74
CA SER A 357 2.37 19.44 -47.19
C SER A 357 3.63 19.45 -46.31
N THR A 358 3.76 18.46 -45.42
CA THR A 358 4.99 18.20 -44.67
C THR A 358 6.04 17.66 -45.64
N GLY A 359 6.94 18.55 -46.09
CA GLY A 359 8.12 18.18 -46.84
C GLY A 359 9.10 17.36 -46.01
N ALA A 360 9.08 16.04 -46.20
CA ALA A 360 10.27 15.21 -46.04
C ALA A 360 11.05 15.32 -47.36
N SER A 361 12.20 15.99 -47.33
CA SER A 361 13.14 15.95 -48.46
C SER A 361 14.25 14.97 -48.15
N GLU A 362 14.25 13.90 -48.93
CA GLU A 362 15.40 13.07 -49.27
C GLU A 362 16.56 13.96 -49.74
N ASN A 363 17.79 13.58 -49.41
CA ASN A 363 18.96 13.98 -50.18
C ASN A 363 19.92 12.80 -50.26
N SER A 364 20.10 12.31 -51.49
CA SER A 364 21.11 11.35 -51.92
C SER A 364 22.07 12.04 -52.90
N ASP A 365 23.36 11.75 -52.69
CA ASP A 365 24.52 11.82 -53.61
C ASP A 365 24.92 13.24 -54.12
N ASP A 366 26.19 13.60 -54.33
CA ASP A 366 27.38 12.81 -54.67
C ASP A 366 28.70 13.63 -54.42
N SER A 367 29.82 12.92 -54.35
CA SER A 367 31.27 13.21 -54.63
C SER A 367 31.71 14.61 -55.16
N ASP A 368 32.94 15.12 -54.97
CA ASP A 368 34.30 14.53 -55.03
C ASP A 368 35.38 15.49 -54.44
N ASP A 369 36.57 14.91 -54.23
CA ASP A 369 37.95 15.46 -54.28
C ASP A 369 38.72 16.04 -53.07
N GLU A 370 39.63 15.18 -52.57
CA GLU A 370 41.08 15.28 -52.29
C GLU A 370 41.73 16.56 -51.67
N GLU A 371 42.46 16.39 -50.54
CA GLU A 371 43.94 16.20 -50.53
C GLU A 371 44.54 16.12 -49.09
N ASN A 372 45.38 15.08 -48.88
CA ASN A 372 46.68 15.06 -48.18
C ASN A 372 46.84 15.04 -46.62
N THR A 373 46.93 13.81 -46.07
CA THR A 373 47.96 13.15 -45.17
C THR A 373 48.68 13.87 -43.98
N PRO A 374 49.41 13.16 -43.07
CA PRO A 374 48.97 12.25 -42.00
C PRO A 374 49.69 12.54 -40.63
N VAL A 375 49.83 11.52 -39.75
CA VAL A 375 50.69 11.42 -38.51
C VAL A 375 49.92 11.68 -37.19
N ALA A 376 49.95 10.86 -36.12
CA ALA A 376 50.63 9.62 -35.77
C ALA A 376 49.82 8.82 -34.73
N ALA A 377 50.09 7.52 -34.69
CA ALA A 377 49.76 6.57 -33.63
C ALA A 377 50.43 6.91 -32.29
N ASP A 378 49.79 6.51 -31.18
CA ASP A 378 50.51 5.80 -30.13
C ASP A 378 49.56 4.84 -29.40
N GLU A 379 49.74 3.54 -29.67
CA GLU A 379 49.35 2.46 -28.79
C GLU A 379 50.48 2.24 -27.80
N ARG A 380 50.16 2.09 -26.52
CA ARG A 380 50.78 1.05 -25.68
C ARG A 380 50.02 0.84 -24.36
N PRO A 381 49.60 -0.39 -24.04
CA PRO A 381 49.30 -0.82 -22.69
C PRO A 381 50.58 -1.32 -22.00
N ALA A 382 50.64 -1.22 -20.67
CA ALA A 382 51.64 -1.92 -19.87
C ALA A 382 51.00 -2.48 -18.59
N GLU A 383 51.33 -3.74 -18.38
CA GLU A 383 50.93 -4.74 -17.39
C GLU A 383 51.40 -4.50 -15.95
N GLU A 384 50.77 -5.29 -15.06
CA GLU A 384 51.28 -5.87 -13.79
C GLU A 384 51.49 -4.88 -12.61
N THR A 385 51.15 -5.19 -11.35
CA THR A 385 51.31 -6.43 -10.58
C THR A 385 50.32 -6.57 -9.41
N ASP A 386 49.95 -7.83 -9.16
CA ASP A 386 49.71 -8.56 -7.90
C ASP A 386 49.96 -7.87 -6.54
N ALA A 387 49.05 -8.14 -5.58
CA ALA A 387 49.37 -8.30 -4.16
C ALA A 387 48.21 -8.98 -3.40
N THR A 388 48.34 -10.30 -3.26
CA THR A 388 47.75 -11.09 -2.17
C THR A 388 48.43 -10.76 -0.82
N THR A 389 47.67 -10.78 0.28
CA THR A 389 48.05 -11.15 1.67
C THR A 389 46.76 -11.09 2.50
N GLY A 390 46.38 -11.98 3.42
CA GLY A 390 47.09 -13.02 4.15
C GLY A 390 46.37 -13.16 5.50
N ALA A 391 46.01 -14.39 5.87
CA ALA A 391 45.32 -14.78 7.09
C ALA A 391 46.19 -14.68 8.36
N SER A 392 45.57 -14.71 9.54
CA SER A 392 46.02 -15.31 10.82
C SER A 392 44.87 -15.14 11.84
N GLU A 393 44.14 -16.19 12.26
CA GLU A 393 44.44 -17.17 13.33
C GLU A 393 44.79 -16.59 14.71
N THR A 394 43.87 -16.76 15.66
CA THR A 394 44.04 -17.13 17.08
C THR A 394 42.67 -17.63 17.55
N GLY A 395 42.43 -18.70 18.29
CA GLY A 395 43.25 -19.59 19.11
C GLY A 395 42.27 -20.26 20.08
N SER A 396 42.34 -21.59 20.16
CA SER A 396 41.54 -22.51 20.98
C SER A 396 41.72 -22.34 22.49
N VAL A 397 40.67 -22.64 23.27
CA VAL A 397 40.81 -23.27 24.60
C VAL A 397 39.57 -24.11 24.91
N ASP A 398 39.82 -25.40 25.15
CA ASP A 398 38.93 -26.39 25.72
C ASP A 398 38.64 -26.10 27.21
N ALA A 399 37.44 -26.45 27.68
CA ALA A 399 37.23 -27.00 29.02
C ALA A 399 35.91 -27.78 29.06
N GLU A 400 36.02 -29.02 29.55
CA GLU A 400 34.99 -30.04 29.72
C GLU A 400 34.04 -29.78 30.89
N ASP A 401 32.92 -30.54 30.85
CA ASP A 401 32.11 -31.08 31.94
C ASP A 401 31.32 -30.12 32.86
N ASP A 402 29.99 -30.23 32.84
CA ASP A 402 29.33 -31.09 33.84
C ASP A 402 27.82 -31.26 33.58
N THR A 403 27.38 -32.46 33.95
CA THR A 403 26.05 -33.05 33.81
C THR A 403 24.89 -32.29 34.47
N ALA A 404 23.69 -32.36 33.88
CA ALA A 404 22.42 -32.41 34.63
C ALA A 404 21.28 -33.00 33.78
N ASP A 405 20.91 -34.21 34.18
CA ASP A 405 19.75 -35.01 33.80
C ASP A 405 18.42 -34.35 34.27
N ALA A 406 17.37 -34.44 33.45
CA ALA A 406 15.98 -34.39 33.91
C ALA A 406 15.04 -34.99 32.86
N SER A 407 14.93 -36.32 32.89
CA SER A 407 13.80 -37.07 32.37
C SER A 407 12.50 -36.78 33.16
N THR A 408 11.42 -36.43 32.48
CA THR A 408 10.01 -36.74 32.85
C THR A 408 9.22 -36.67 31.54
N GLY A 409 8.57 -37.71 31.00
CA GLY A 409 7.70 -38.67 31.67
C GLY A 409 6.32 -38.54 30.99
N ALA A 410 6.17 -39.15 29.81
CA ALA A 410 4.89 -39.29 29.13
C ALA A 410 4.28 -40.64 29.54
N SER A 411 3.09 -40.61 30.13
CA SER A 411 2.21 -41.77 30.20
C SER A 411 0.79 -41.34 29.84
N GLU A 412 0.29 -41.97 28.79
CA GLU A 412 -1.13 -42.12 28.47
C GLU A 412 -1.86 -42.79 29.64
N ASN A 413 -3.14 -42.44 29.84
CA ASN A 413 -4.22 -43.42 29.95
C ASN A 413 -5.60 -42.77 29.95
N ASP A 414 -6.50 -43.49 29.31
CA ASP A 414 -7.95 -43.34 29.16
C ASP A 414 -8.72 -43.22 30.50
N ASP A 415 -9.75 -42.38 30.51
CA ASP A 415 -11.17 -42.72 30.78
C ASP A 415 -12.07 -41.46 30.66
#